data_AF-H9EZS6-F1
#
_entry.id   AF-H9EZS6-F1
#
_cell.length_a   1.000
_cell.length_b   1.000
_cell.length_c   1.000
_cell.angle_alpha   90.00
_cell.angle_beta   90.00
_cell.angle_gamma   90.00
#
_symmetry.space_group_name_H-M   'P 1'
#
loop_
_entity.id
_entity.type
_entity.pdbx_description
1 polymer ?
#
loop_
_entity_poly.entity_id
_entity_poly.type
_entity_poly.pdbx_seq_one_letter_code
_entity_poly.pdbx_strand_id
1 'polypeptide(L)'
;MVAPSLKLQDLIEEIRGAKTQAQEREVIQKECAHIRASFRDGDPVHRHRQLAKLLYVHMLGYPAHFGQMECLKLIASSRFTDKRVGYLGA
;
A
#
# COMPACT_ATOMS: atom_id res chain seq x y z
N MET A 1 -0.23 -19.59 -7.81
CA MET A 1 0.99 -18.80 -7.56
C MET A 1 0.56 -17.38 -7.27
N VAL A 2 0.86 -16.87 -6.08
CA VAL A 2 0.52 -15.51 -5.66
C VAL A 2 1.56 -14.58 -6.27
N ALA A 3 1.15 -13.65 -7.15
CA ALA A 3 2.06 -12.79 -7.91
C ALA A 3 2.94 -11.93 -6.96
N PRO A 4 4.18 -11.59 -7.29
CA PRO A 4 5.00 -10.74 -6.41
C PRO A 4 4.36 -9.36 -6.21
N SER A 5 4.44 -8.84 -4.98
CA SER A 5 3.93 -7.50 -4.64
C SER A 5 4.62 -6.44 -5.51
N LEU A 6 3.84 -5.63 -6.22
CA LEU A 6 4.34 -4.60 -7.14
C LEU A 6 5.10 -3.50 -6.39
N LYS A 7 6.08 -2.85 -7.04
CA LYS A 7 6.55 -1.55 -6.55
C LYS A 7 5.45 -0.51 -6.77
N LEU A 8 5.54 0.63 -6.08
CA LEU A 8 4.55 1.70 -6.23
C LEU A 8 4.44 2.19 -7.69
N GLN A 9 5.56 2.31 -8.40
CA GLN A 9 5.59 2.72 -9.80
C GLN A 9 4.84 1.73 -10.69
N ASP A 10 5.16 0.43 -10.57
CA ASP A 10 4.50 -0.64 -11.33
C ASP A 10 2.98 -0.68 -11.05
N LEU A 11 2.57 -0.51 -9.78
CA LEU A 11 1.14 -0.43 -9.41
C LEU A 11 0.44 0.76 -10.09
N ILE A 12 1.08 1.93 -10.11
CA ILE A 12 0.53 3.12 -10.78
C ILE A 12 0.38 2.87 -12.27
N GLU A 13 1.38 2.25 -12.90
CA GLU A 13 1.34 1.90 -14.33
C GLU A 13 0.23 0.89 -14.64
N GLU A 14 0.08 -0.16 -13.83
CA GLU A 14 -0.95 -1.18 -14.01
C GLU A 14 -2.36 -0.59 -13.83
N ILE A 15 -2.57 0.25 -12.81
CA ILE A 15 -3.83 0.97 -12.59
C ILE A 15 -4.15 1.90 -13.77
N ARG A 16 -3.18 2.70 -14.23
CA ARG A 16 -3.36 3.60 -15.37
C ARG A 16 -3.57 2.88 -16.69
N GLY A 17 -3.08 1.65 -16.81
CA GLY A 17 -3.28 0.77 -17.96
C GLY A 17 -4.66 0.10 -18.01
N ALA A 18 -5.44 0.16 -16.93
CA ALA A 18 -6.78 -0.42 -16.89
C ALA A 18 -7.71 0.28 -17.89
N LYS A 19 -8.37 -0.50 -18.75
CA LYS A 19 -9.28 0.03 -19.78
C LYS A 19 -10.71 0.19 -19.27
N THR A 20 -11.02 -0.45 -18.14
CA THR A 20 -12.35 -0.40 -17.52
C THR A 20 -12.23 -0.24 -16.02
N GLN A 21 -13.27 0.33 -15.41
CA GLN A 21 -13.34 0.46 -13.95
C GLN A 21 -13.30 -0.90 -13.24
N ALA A 22 -13.80 -1.96 -13.90
CA ALA A 22 -13.74 -3.32 -13.36
C ALA A 22 -12.30 -3.84 -13.27
N GLN A 23 -11.49 -3.62 -14.32
CA GLN A 23 -10.07 -3.98 -14.32
C GLN A 23 -9.29 -3.19 -13.27
N GLU A 24 -9.55 -1.89 -13.15
CA GLU A 24 -8.92 -1.05 -12.12
C GLU A 24 -9.21 -1.59 -10.71
N ARG A 25 -10.49 -1.92 -10.44
CA ARG A 25 -10.91 -2.52 -9.17
C ARG A 25 -10.24 -3.85 -8.90
N GLU A 26 -10.06 -4.70 -9.91
CA GLU A 26 -9.39 -5.99 -9.78
C GLU A 26 -7.92 -5.84 -9.35
N VAL A 27 -7.17 -4.95 -10.01
CA VAL A 27 -5.78 -4.63 -9.68
C VAL A 27 -5.68 -4.12 -8.23
N ILE A 28 -6.56 -3.18 -7.86
CA ILE A 28 -6.59 -2.60 -6.51
C ILE A 28 -6.92 -3.66 -5.45
N GLN A 29 -7.91 -4.54 -5.71
CA GLN A 29 -8.30 -5.59 -4.76
C GLN A 29 -7.17 -6.60 -4.55
N LYS A 30 -6.51 -7.02 -5.63
CA LYS A 30 -5.37 -7.93 -5.60
C LYS A 30 -4.22 -7.34 -4.79
N GLU A 31 -3.85 -6.09 -5.06
CA GLU A 31 -2.76 -5.43 -4.34
C GLU A 31 -3.12 -5.18 -2.87
N CYS A 32 -4.36 -4.80 -2.55
CA CYS A 32 -4.80 -4.67 -1.16
C CYS A 32 -4.73 -6.01 -0.40
N ALA A 33 -5.02 -7.14 -1.06
CA ALA A 33 -4.84 -8.46 -0.46
C ALA A 33 -3.37 -8.74 -0.14
N HIS A 34 -2.46 -8.38 -1.05
CA HIS A 34 -1.01 -8.45 -0.82
C HIS A 34 -0.53 -7.59 0.34
N ILE A 35 -0.97 -6.34 0.40
CA ILE A 35 -0.63 -5.41 1.49
C ILE A 35 -1.09 -5.99 2.83
N ARG A 36 -2.33 -6.52 2.91
CA ARG A 36 -2.85 -7.16 4.13
C ARG A 36 -2.02 -8.37 4.56
N ALA A 37 -1.58 -9.22 3.63
CA ALA A 37 -0.70 -10.34 3.96
C ALA A 37 0.64 -9.84 4.51
N SER A 38 1.28 -8.89 3.82
CA SER A 38 2.56 -8.31 4.24
C SER A 38 2.50 -7.64 5.62
N PHE A 39 1.39 -6.98 5.98
CA PHE A 39 1.22 -6.41 7.32
C PHE A 39 1.14 -7.47 8.42
N ARG A 40 0.58 -8.65 8.12
CA ARG A 40 0.51 -9.77 9.07
C ARG A 40 1.87 -10.43 9.28
N ASP A 41 2.65 -10.57 8.22
CA ASP A 41 3.99 -11.20 8.27
C ASP A 41 5.01 -10.32 9.03
N GLY A 42 4.72 -9.04 9.20
CA GLY A 42 5.39 -8.17 10.17
C GLY A 42 6.74 -7.60 9.72
N ASP A 43 7.18 -7.83 8.48
CA ASP A 43 8.46 -7.35 7.95
C ASP A 43 8.57 -5.81 8.01
N PRO A 44 9.41 -5.24 8.90
CA PRO A 44 9.55 -3.80 9.08
C PRO A 44 10.19 -3.11 7.87
N VAL A 45 11.04 -3.80 7.11
CA VAL A 45 11.83 -3.21 6.03
C VAL A 45 10.93 -2.78 4.87
N HIS A 46 9.85 -3.52 4.64
CA HIS A 46 8.93 -3.29 3.53
C HIS A 46 7.67 -2.50 3.92
N ARG A 47 7.43 -2.28 5.23
CA ARG A 47 6.20 -1.65 5.73
C ARG A 47 5.92 -0.27 5.12
N HIS A 48 6.92 0.62 5.04
CA HIS A 48 6.73 1.94 4.42
C HIS A 48 6.37 1.87 2.93
N ARG A 49 6.85 0.86 2.20
CA ARG A 49 6.53 0.67 0.77
C ARG A 49 5.09 0.24 0.59
N GLN A 50 4.64 -0.70 1.43
CA GLN A 50 3.25 -1.17 1.42
C GLN A 50 2.28 -0.05 1.80
N LEU A 51 2.65 0.79 2.78
CA LEU A 51 1.87 1.95 3.17
C LEU A 51 1.80 3.02 2.08
N ALA A 52 2.90 3.29 1.37
CA ALA A 52 2.88 4.23 0.25
C ALA A 52 1.91 3.79 -0.87
N LYS A 53 1.84 2.49 -1.19
CA LYS A 53 0.84 1.94 -2.11
C LYS A 53 -0.57 2.11 -1.60
N LEU A 54 -0.80 1.83 -0.32
CA LEU A 54 -2.11 1.98 0.29
C LEU A 54 -2.60 3.44 0.31
N LEU A 55 -1.70 4.40 0.53
CA LEU A 55 -2.00 5.82 0.47
C LEU A 55 -2.40 6.25 -0.95
N TYR A 56 -1.73 5.73 -1.97
CA TYR A 56 -2.12 5.99 -3.36
C TYR A 56 -3.52 5.46 -3.66
N VAL A 57 -3.82 4.23 -3.24
CA VAL A 57 -5.17 3.64 -3.35
C VAL A 57 -6.22 4.50 -2.64
N HIS A 58 -5.90 5.03 -1.45
CA HIS A 58 -6.77 5.96 -0.74
C HIS A 58 -7.01 7.27 -1.52
N MET A 59 -5.95 7.85 -2.10
CA MET A 59 -6.05 9.08 -2.91
C MET A 59 -6.92 8.88 -4.16
N LEU A 60 -7.00 7.66 -4.70
CA LEU A 60 -7.91 7.30 -5.79
C LEU A 60 -9.38 7.13 -5.33
N GLY A 61 -9.66 7.27 -4.03
CA GLY A 61 -11.00 7.18 -3.47
C GLY A 61 -11.42 5.78 -3.01
N TYR A 62 -10.50 4.81 -2.97
CA TYR A 62 -10.81 3.44 -2.54
C TYR A 62 -10.62 3.24 -1.02
N PRO A 63 -11.37 2.31 -0.41
CA PRO A 63 -11.24 2.02 1.02
C PRO A 63 -9.84 1.50 1.41
N ALA A 64 -9.19 2.17 2.36
CA ALA A 64 -7.79 1.92 2.73
C ALA A 64 -7.53 1.94 4.26
N HIS A 65 -8.57 2.02 5.09
CA HIS A 65 -8.46 2.25 6.54
C HIS A 65 -7.71 1.15 7.31
N PHE A 66 -7.55 -0.04 6.75
CA PHE A 66 -6.84 -1.14 7.41
C PHE A 66 -5.33 -0.89 7.64
N GLY A 67 -4.76 0.17 7.08
CA GLY A 67 -3.36 0.56 7.27
C GLY A 67 -3.08 1.49 8.46
N GLN A 68 -4.11 1.99 9.15
CA GLN A 68 -3.95 3.03 10.19
C GLN A 68 -2.97 2.64 11.32
N MET A 69 -3.03 1.39 11.79
CA MET A 69 -2.09 0.91 12.81
C MET A 69 -0.64 0.83 12.30
N GLU A 70 -0.45 0.57 11.02
CA GLU A 70 0.88 0.58 10.42
C GLU A 70 1.43 2.00 10.31
N CYS A 71 0.59 3.02 10.11
CA CYS A 71 1.01 4.43 10.14
C CYS A 71 1.62 4.77 11.51
N LEU A 72 0.94 4.38 12.60
CA LEU A 72 1.42 4.60 13.97
C LEU A 72 2.75 3.89 14.23
N LYS A 73 2.88 2.64 13.78
CA LYS A 73 4.15 1.89 13.89
C LYS A 73 5.28 2.57 13.13
N LEU A 74 5.01 3.16 11.97
CA LEU A 74 6.03 3.90 11.20
C LEU A 74 6.39 5.24 11.86
N ILE A 75 5.44 5.95 12.47
CA ILE A 75 5.70 7.18 13.24
C ILE A 75 6.65 6.89 14.41
N ALA A 76 6.49 5.74 15.06
CA ALA A 76 7.35 5.29 16.14
C ALA A 76 8.74 4.78 15.70
N SER A 77 8.96 4.54 14.39
CA SER A 77 10.25 4.06 13.87
C SER A 77 11.37 5.08 14.09
N SER A 78 12.60 4.62 14.30
CA SER A 78 13.78 5.50 14.38
C SER A 78 14.23 6.02 13.01
N ARG A 79 13.74 5.44 11.91
CA ARG A 79 14.13 5.80 10.54
C ARG A 79 13.29 6.97 10.02
N PHE A 80 13.95 8.02 9.54
CA PHE A 80 13.27 9.20 8.97
C PHE A 80 12.30 8.85 7.84
N THR A 81 12.68 7.93 6.95
CA THR A 81 11.84 7.49 5.82
C THR A 81 10.52 6.89 6.27
N ASP A 82 10.56 6.09 7.34
CA ASP A 82 9.37 5.47 7.92
C ASP A 82 8.49 6.54 8.56
N LYS A 83 9.07 7.39 9.42
CA LYS A 83 8.33 8.49 10.06
C LYS A 83 7.61 9.36 9.05
N ARG A 84 8.30 9.77 7.98
CA ARG A 84 7.74 10.61 6.92
C ARG A 84 6.51 9.98 6.27
N VAL A 85 6.56 8.68 5.96
CA VAL A 85 5.41 7.97 5.37
C VAL A 85 4.30 7.78 6.41
N GLY A 86 4.65 7.46 7.66
CA GLY A 86 3.68 7.31 8.75
C GLY A 86 2.88 8.58 9.00
N TYR A 87 3.54 9.74 9.06
CA TYR A 87 2.85 11.04 9.20
C TYR A 87 2.02 11.44 8.00
N LEU A 88 2.39 11.04 6.78
CA LEU A 88 1.60 11.32 5.58
C LEU A 88 0.27 10.56 5.58
N GLY A 89 0.23 9.39 6.23
CA GLY A 89 -0.96 8.54 6.30
C GLY A 89 -1.78 8.65 7.58
N ALA A 90 -1.43 9.57 8.47
CA ALA A 90 -2.11 9.82 9.75
C ALA A 90 -3.13 10.96 9.62
#